data_AF-A0A504LV43-F1
#
_entry.id   AF-A0A504LV43-F1
#
_cell.length_a   1.000
_cell.length_b   1.000
_cell.length_c   1.000
_cell.angle_alpha   90.00
_cell.angle_beta   90.00
_cell.angle_gamma   90.00
#
_symmetry.space_group_name_H-M   'P 1'
#
loop_
_entity.id
_entity.type
_entity.pdbx_description
1 polymer ?
#
loop_
_entity_poly.entity_id
_entity_poly.type
_entity_poly.pdbx_seq_one_letter_code
_entity_poly.pdbx_strand_id
1 'polypeptide(L)'
;MLLMFILLFLFVPFFAAAIMPNGIWLAVCAALMTAGIGYLWVDSSFDGNAGFMGILLLLELAIGASAGVLARGIGLWLRSVGESTVIVQAPVLIAFLLLAGGFSRLFVIRPKLDARPASQACLASMLHVSIGRSLFATPPVPAMQIRNGYQTNYALNRAKGTRSVCDATDNGSFPLVASSFSLSFTGPASRGGPGSAQEAFCTARKQTGWAAEWCDAVDADGLADWPEMLGIGLSSDDELRRVFLVNGPPRNELAEGLAKAVSEGRSIAPQPVAGFDRYTMPWKTEYWVSTDPKWLLPDNGRYMMNCSGDWCRVAFSIGNGLFAGYSFHSPVEGREAKSRAVYSKALSLVDQLRASP
;
A
#
# COMPACT_ATOMS: atom_id res chain seq x y z
N MET A 1 -8.61 12.37 8.95
CA MET A 1 -9.98 12.94 8.91
C MET A 1 -11.07 11.92 9.21
N LEU A 2 -11.16 10.79 8.49
CA LEU A 2 -12.24 9.79 8.70
C LEU A 2 -12.40 9.30 10.16
N LEU A 3 -11.28 9.04 10.85
CA LEU A 3 -11.27 8.65 12.27
C LEU A 3 -11.92 9.72 13.18
N MET A 4 -11.73 11.00 12.87
CA MET A 4 -12.29 12.11 13.63
C MET A 4 -13.82 12.18 13.49
N PHE A 5 -14.34 11.87 12.29
CA PHE A 5 -15.78 11.76 12.04
C PHE A 5 -16.40 10.54 12.73
N ILE A 6 -15.74 9.37 12.69
CA ILE A 6 -16.19 8.17 13.39
C ILE A 6 -16.23 8.40 14.91
N LEU A 7 -15.25 9.13 15.45
CA LEU A 7 -15.19 9.48 16.87
C LEU A 7 -16.29 10.47 17.28
N LEU A 8 -16.51 11.54 16.50
CA LEU A 8 -17.67 12.43 16.72
C LEU A 8 -18.99 11.65 16.68
N PHE A 9 -19.13 10.69 15.77
CA PHE A 9 -20.29 9.79 15.69
C PHE A 9 -20.44 8.84 16.88
N LEU A 10 -19.37 8.51 17.63
CA LEU A 10 -19.47 7.75 18.88
C LEU A 10 -19.89 8.64 20.06
N PHE A 11 -19.58 9.94 20.03
CA PHE A 11 -20.04 10.90 21.02
C PHE A 11 -21.52 11.30 20.83
N VAL A 12 -22.02 11.36 19.58
CA VAL A 12 -23.41 11.74 19.25
C VAL A 12 -24.47 10.87 19.97
N PRO A 13 -24.38 9.52 20.00
CA PRO A 13 -25.27 8.65 20.76
C PRO A 13 -25.21 8.91 22.26
N PHE A 14 -24.05 9.29 22.79
CA PHE A 14 -23.86 9.59 24.21
C PHE A 14 -24.55 10.91 24.58
N PHE A 15 -24.44 11.94 23.74
CA PHE A 15 -25.20 13.19 23.87
C PHE A 15 -26.70 12.99 23.65
N ALA A 16 -27.10 12.20 22.64
CA ALA A 16 -28.50 11.88 22.38
C ALA A 16 -29.11 11.08 23.53
N ALA A 17 -28.38 10.10 24.07
CA ALA A 17 -28.78 9.37 25.26
C ALA A 17 -28.87 10.32 26.46
N ALA A 18 -27.94 11.27 26.64
CA ALA A 18 -27.96 12.28 27.71
C ALA A 18 -29.21 13.16 27.69
N ILE A 19 -29.65 13.56 26.49
CA ILE A 19 -30.76 14.51 26.26
C ILE A 19 -32.12 13.79 26.20
N MET A 20 -32.20 12.55 25.70
CA MET A 20 -33.46 11.80 25.53
C MET A 20 -33.54 10.61 26.52
N PRO A 21 -34.43 10.66 27.53
CA PRO A 21 -34.49 9.66 28.61
C PRO A 21 -35.35 8.45 28.22
N ASN A 22 -34.98 7.71 27.18
CA ASN A 22 -35.66 6.47 26.77
C ASN A 22 -34.65 5.31 26.69
N GLY A 23 -35.05 4.11 27.15
CA GLY A 23 -34.21 2.90 27.15
C GLY A 23 -33.74 2.48 25.76
N ILE A 24 -34.45 2.86 24.70
CA ILE A 24 -34.04 2.63 23.31
C ILE A 24 -32.71 3.32 22.99
N TRP A 25 -32.51 4.56 23.43
CA TRP A 25 -31.27 5.30 23.21
C TRP A 25 -30.09 4.74 24.00
N LEU A 26 -30.36 4.19 25.19
CA LEU A 26 -29.34 3.48 25.97
C LEU A 26 -28.86 2.22 25.24
N ALA A 27 -29.78 1.44 24.66
CA ALA A 27 -29.45 0.25 23.90
C ALA A 27 -28.66 0.57 22.62
N VAL A 28 -29.05 1.62 21.88
CA VAL A 28 -28.31 2.11 20.70
C VAL A 28 -26.89 2.56 21.09
N CYS A 29 -26.77 3.28 22.21
CA CYS A 29 -25.47 3.75 22.70
C CYS A 29 -24.57 2.58 23.11
N ALA A 30 -25.11 1.57 23.81
CA ALA A 30 -24.39 0.36 24.17
C ALA A 30 -23.91 -0.41 22.92
N ALA A 31 -24.79 -0.62 21.93
CA ALA A 31 -24.45 -1.32 20.69
C ALA A 31 -23.34 -0.62 19.90
N LEU A 32 -23.40 0.70 19.77
CA LEU A 32 -22.37 1.47 19.05
C LEU A 32 -21.02 1.48 19.79
N MET A 33 -21.03 1.55 21.11
CA MET A 33 -19.82 1.48 21.93
C MET A 33 -19.18 0.09 21.85
N THR A 34 -19.98 -0.98 21.94
CA THR A 34 -19.50 -2.36 21.78
C THR A 34 -18.94 -2.59 20.37
N ALA A 35 -19.60 -2.10 19.32
CA ALA A 35 -19.11 -2.19 17.95
C ALA A 35 -17.79 -1.42 17.76
N GLY A 36 -17.67 -0.21 18.33
CA GLY A 36 -16.45 0.59 18.28
C GLY A 36 -15.27 -0.06 19.02
N ILE A 37 -15.51 -0.61 20.21
CA ILE A 37 -14.49 -1.34 20.99
C ILE A 37 -14.10 -2.63 20.25
N GLY A 38 -15.07 -3.38 19.71
CA GLY A 38 -14.82 -4.58 18.92
C GLY A 38 -13.99 -4.31 17.66
N TYR A 39 -14.27 -3.21 16.95
CA TYR A 39 -13.45 -2.78 15.81
C TYR A 39 -12.00 -2.48 16.21
N LEU A 40 -11.80 -1.78 17.33
CA LEU A 40 -10.45 -1.49 17.85
C LEU A 40 -9.71 -2.78 18.25
N TRP A 41 -10.43 -3.80 18.72
CA TRP A 41 -9.88 -5.09 19.13
C TRP A 41 -9.39 -5.94 17.95
N VAL A 42 -10.10 -5.91 16.82
CA VAL A 42 -9.71 -6.66 15.60
C VAL A 42 -8.49 -6.04 14.90
N ASP A 43 -8.28 -4.73 15.03
CA ASP A 43 -7.13 -4.01 14.43
C ASP A 43 -5.86 -4.08 15.29
N SER A 44 -5.86 -4.86 16.39
CA SER A 44 -4.76 -4.88 17.36
C SER A 44 -4.07 -6.25 17.55
N SER A 45 -3.06 -6.53 16.71
CA SER A 45 -1.99 -7.47 17.07
C SER A 45 -1.01 -6.77 18.02
N PHE A 46 -0.90 -7.24 19.27
CA PHE A 46 -0.19 -6.54 20.33
C PHE A 46 0.77 -7.46 21.09
N ASP A 47 2.05 -7.44 20.72
CA ASP A 47 3.13 -8.05 21.50
C ASP A 47 3.92 -7.03 22.34
N GLY A 48 4.39 -7.47 23.53
CA GLY A 48 5.30 -6.76 24.44
C GLY A 48 4.68 -5.68 25.35
N ASN A 49 5.52 -4.87 26.04
CA ASN A 49 5.11 -3.81 26.99
C ASN A 49 4.14 -2.76 26.40
N ALA A 50 4.14 -2.58 25.09
CA ALA A 50 3.22 -1.67 24.41
C ALA A 50 1.89 -2.35 24.03
N GLY A 51 1.85 -3.69 24.00
CA GLY A 51 0.60 -4.44 24.01
C GLY A 51 -0.13 -4.33 25.35
N PHE A 52 0.62 -4.31 26.46
CA PHE A 52 0.07 -3.98 27.78
C PHE A 52 -0.57 -2.59 27.82
N MET A 53 0.06 -1.57 27.23
CA MET A 53 -0.53 -0.23 27.11
C MET A 53 -1.76 -0.18 26.19
N GLY A 54 -1.78 -0.97 25.11
CA GLY A 54 -2.95 -1.11 24.23
C GLY A 54 -4.13 -1.77 24.95
N ILE A 55 -3.85 -2.83 25.72
CA ILE A 55 -4.83 -3.52 26.56
C ILE A 55 -5.34 -2.59 27.66
N LEU A 56 -4.46 -1.85 28.36
CA LEU A 56 -4.85 -0.84 29.36
C LEU A 56 -5.81 0.20 28.77
N LEU A 57 -5.54 0.66 27.55
CA LEU A 57 -6.37 1.65 26.89
C LEU A 57 -7.73 1.09 26.46
N LEU A 58 -7.77 -0.16 26.00
CA LEU A 58 -9.02 -0.90 25.75
C LEU A 58 -9.81 -1.12 27.05
N LEU A 59 -9.12 -1.41 28.16
CA LEU A 59 -9.71 -1.58 29.48
C LEU A 59 -10.31 -0.26 29.99
N GLU A 60 -9.59 0.86 29.86
CA GLU A 60 -10.08 2.20 30.22
C GLU A 60 -11.33 2.58 29.41
N LEU A 61 -11.34 2.29 28.11
CA LEU A 61 -12.51 2.51 27.25
C LEU A 61 -13.70 1.62 27.65
N ALA A 62 -13.46 0.34 27.93
CA ALA A 62 -14.50 -0.60 28.34
C ALA A 62 -15.09 -0.25 29.71
N ILE A 63 -14.24 0.15 30.67
CA ILE A 63 -14.67 0.59 32.00
C ILE A 63 -15.47 1.89 31.89
N GLY A 64 -14.98 2.89 31.13
CA GLY A 64 -15.70 4.14 30.93
C GLY A 64 -17.06 3.95 30.26
N ALA A 65 -17.13 3.09 29.23
CA ALA A 65 -18.38 2.73 28.56
C ALA A 65 -19.36 2.03 29.51
N SER A 66 -18.89 1.03 30.27
CA SER A 66 -19.72 0.23 31.19
C SER A 66 -20.24 1.09 32.35
N ALA A 67 -19.39 1.93 32.93
CA ALA A 67 -19.75 2.86 33.99
C ALA A 67 -20.81 3.87 33.51
N GLY A 68 -20.69 4.37 32.28
CA GLY A 68 -21.69 5.27 31.68
C GLY A 68 -23.06 4.62 31.49
N VAL A 69 -23.09 3.36 31.02
CA VAL A 69 -24.33 2.59 30.85
C VAL A 69 -24.97 2.27 32.20
N LEU A 70 -24.17 1.82 33.18
CA LEU A 70 -24.65 1.50 34.54
C LEU A 70 -25.17 2.73 35.28
N ALA A 71 -24.43 3.84 35.25
CA ALA A 71 -24.86 5.11 35.84
C ALA A 71 -26.20 5.58 35.28
N ARG A 72 -26.42 5.39 33.97
CA ARG A 72 -27.67 5.78 33.33
C ARG A 72 -28.81 4.80 33.59
N GLY A 73 -28.53 3.50 33.68
CA GLY A 73 -29.50 2.49 34.13
C GLY A 73 -30.01 2.78 35.56
N ILE A 74 -29.09 3.08 36.48
CA ILE A 74 -29.42 3.51 37.85
C ILE A 74 -30.23 4.81 37.83
N GLY A 75 -29.86 5.76 36.96
CA GLY A 75 -30.59 7.02 36.79
C GLY A 75 -32.03 6.87 36.31
N LEU A 76 -32.27 5.99 35.34
CA LEU A 76 -33.62 5.66 34.86
C LEU A 76 -34.43 4.96 35.94
N TRP A 77 -33.79 4.07 36.71
CA TRP A 77 -34.41 3.40 37.84
C TRP A 77 -34.78 4.39 38.95
N LEU A 78 -33.86 5.24 39.40
CA LEU A 78 -34.12 6.27 40.42
C LEU A 78 -35.23 7.25 40.01
N ARG A 79 -35.28 7.62 38.73
CA ARG A 79 -36.36 8.44 38.17
C ARG A 79 -37.72 7.74 38.23
N SER A 80 -37.76 6.42 38.08
CA SER A 80 -38.99 5.63 38.26
C SER A 80 -39.47 5.59 39.71
N VAL A 81 -38.61 5.92 40.68
CA VAL A 81 -38.93 5.98 42.12
C VAL A 81 -39.11 7.41 42.65
N GLY A 82 -39.06 8.45 41.79
CA GLY A 82 -39.37 9.84 42.16
C GLY A 82 -38.20 10.69 42.73
N GLU A 83 -36.97 10.19 42.67
CA GLU A 83 -35.76 10.86 43.18
C GLU A 83 -35.23 11.98 42.24
N SER A 84 -34.51 12.95 42.81
CA SER A 84 -34.03 14.17 42.12
C SER A 84 -32.98 13.88 41.04
N THR A 85 -33.20 14.46 39.85
CA THR A 85 -32.37 14.30 38.64
C THR A 85 -30.91 14.76 38.76
N VAL A 86 -30.54 15.55 39.77
CA VAL A 86 -29.19 16.14 39.90
C VAL A 86 -28.15 15.12 40.36
N ILE A 87 -28.54 14.18 41.24
CA ILE A 87 -27.64 13.13 41.76
C ILE A 87 -27.26 12.13 40.65
N VAL A 88 -28.12 11.99 39.64
CA VAL A 88 -27.96 11.07 38.51
C VAL A 88 -26.95 11.56 37.47
N GLN A 89 -26.69 12.87 37.36
CA GLN A 89 -25.86 13.42 36.28
C GLN A 89 -24.36 13.42 36.57
N ALA A 90 -23.94 13.50 37.84
CA ALA A 90 -22.51 13.52 38.20
C ALA A 90 -21.76 12.22 37.79
N PRO A 91 -22.28 11.01 37.99
CA PRO A 91 -21.61 9.78 37.55
C PRO A 91 -21.52 9.68 36.02
N VAL A 92 -22.51 10.19 35.30
CA VAL A 92 -22.52 10.25 33.82
C VAL A 92 -21.44 11.20 33.31
N LEU A 93 -21.26 12.34 33.98
CA LEU A 93 -20.20 13.29 33.66
C LEU A 93 -18.81 12.71 33.93
N ILE A 94 -18.62 11.99 35.03
CA ILE A 94 -17.36 11.30 35.34
C ILE A 94 -17.05 10.22 34.30
N ALA A 95 -18.03 9.39 33.94
CA ALA A 95 -17.87 8.39 32.88
C ALA A 95 -17.51 9.03 31.52
N PHE A 96 -18.12 10.18 31.21
CA PHE A 96 -17.81 10.96 30.01
C PHE A 96 -16.37 11.49 30.03
N LEU A 97 -15.91 12.04 31.16
CA LEU A 97 -14.55 12.55 31.30
C LEU A 97 -13.51 11.41 31.18
N LEU A 98 -13.81 10.23 31.71
CA LEU A 98 -12.95 9.04 31.56
C LEU A 98 -12.90 8.56 30.11
N LEU A 99 -14.04 8.51 29.41
CA LEU A 99 -14.09 8.20 27.98
C LEU A 99 -13.32 9.22 27.14
N ALA A 100 -13.54 10.52 27.36
CA ALA A 100 -12.82 11.59 26.68
C ALA A 100 -11.31 11.55 26.98
N GLY A 101 -10.93 11.21 28.21
CA GLY A 101 -9.54 10.97 28.61
C GLY A 101 -8.91 9.78 27.88
N GLY A 102 -9.60 8.65 27.81
CA GLY A 102 -9.14 7.46 27.06
C GLY A 102 -9.00 7.73 25.56
N PHE A 103 -9.96 8.46 24.97
CA PHE A 103 -9.92 8.83 23.56
C PHE A 103 -8.83 9.86 23.24
N SER A 104 -8.62 10.87 24.09
CA SER A 104 -7.53 11.83 23.89
C SER A 104 -6.15 11.15 23.95
N ARG A 105 -5.98 10.14 24.82
CA ARG A 105 -4.78 9.28 24.84
C ARG A 105 -4.59 8.48 23.56
N LEU A 106 -5.67 8.03 22.91
CA LEU A 106 -5.62 7.37 21.60
C LEU A 106 -4.95 8.25 20.53
N PHE A 107 -5.20 9.57 20.53
CA PHE A 107 -4.53 10.50 19.61
C PHE A 107 -3.03 10.66 19.88
N VAL A 108 -2.60 10.49 21.13
CA VAL A 108 -1.18 10.57 21.51
C VAL A 108 -0.46 9.24 21.28
N ILE A 109 -1.15 8.13 21.52
CA ILE A 109 -0.55 6.78 21.55
C ILE A 109 -0.63 6.12 20.18
N ARG A 110 -1.71 6.30 19.41
CA ARG A 110 -1.87 5.66 18.09
C ARG A 110 -0.76 6.02 17.09
N PRO A 111 -0.32 7.29 16.97
CA PRO A 111 0.82 7.62 16.11
C PRO A 111 2.11 6.92 16.55
N LYS A 112 2.35 6.84 17.87
CA LYS A 112 3.52 6.12 18.44
C LYS A 112 3.43 4.62 18.18
N LEU A 113 2.22 4.07 18.23
CA LEU A 113 1.90 2.68 17.91
C LEU A 113 2.14 2.37 16.43
N ASP A 114 1.71 3.25 15.52
CA ASP A 114 1.85 3.10 14.08
C ASP A 114 3.32 3.26 13.63
N ALA A 115 4.08 4.11 14.32
CA ALA A 115 5.51 4.34 14.07
C ALA A 115 6.45 3.23 14.60
N ARG A 116 5.93 2.21 15.31
CA ARG A 116 6.77 1.13 15.83
C ARG A 116 7.45 0.36 14.69
N PRO A 117 8.78 0.13 14.75
CA PRO A 117 9.49 -0.68 13.77
C PRO A 117 9.07 -2.15 13.86
N ALA A 118 9.31 -2.88 12.78
CA ALA A 118 9.21 -4.34 12.80
C ALA A 118 10.28 -4.98 13.68
N SER A 119 10.09 -6.27 13.98
CA SER A 119 11.07 -7.05 14.73
C SER A 119 12.43 -7.05 14.00
N GLN A 120 13.53 -7.08 14.75
CA GLN A 120 14.87 -7.18 14.15
C GLN A 120 15.04 -8.49 13.37
N ALA A 121 14.37 -9.56 13.79
CA ALA A 121 14.35 -10.83 13.07
C ALA A 121 13.74 -10.67 11.68
N CYS A 122 12.58 -10.00 11.56
CA CYS A 122 11.97 -9.74 10.26
C CYS A 122 12.79 -8.79 9.40
N LEU A 123 13.33 -7.70 9.98
CA LEU A 123 14.15 -6.75 9.23
C LEU A 123 15.42 -7.39 8.64
N ALA A 124 15.90 -8.48 9.25
CA ALA A 124 17.03 -9.27 8.77
C ALA A 124 16.63 -10.48 7.91
N SER A 125 15.33 -10.77 7.74
CA SER A 125 14.87 -11.93 7.00
C SER A 125 14.62 -11.62 5.52
N MET A 126 14.48 -12.68 4.73
CA MET A 126 13.98 -12.62 3.36
C MET A 126 12.48 -12.88 3.39
N LEU A 127 11.71 -11.94 2.83
CA LEU A 127 10.28 -12.12 2.62
C LEU A 127 10.06 -12.90 1.34
N HIS A 128 9.27 -13.96 1.44
CA HIS A 128 8.80 -14.72 0.30
C HIS A 128 7.41 -14.20 -0.09
N VAL A 129 7.23 -13.81 -1.36
CA VAL A 129 5.94 -13.34 -1.89
C VAL A 129 5.51 -14.31 -2.99
N SER A 130 4.37 -14.97 -2.79
CA SER A 130 3.76 -15.87 -3.76
C SER A 130 2.75 -15.12 -4.61
N ILE A 131 2.96 -15.09 -5.93
CA ILE A 131 2.00 -14.55 -6.89
C ILE A 131 1.63 -15.66 -7.87
N GLY A 132 0.37 -16.09 -7.82
CA GLY A 132 -0.09 -17.24 -8.59
C GLY A 132 0.70 -18.50 -8.21
N ARG A 133 1.51 -19.03 -9.14
CA ARG A 133 2.36 -20.23 -8.93
C ARG A 133 3.84 -19.91 -8.80
N SER A 134 4.22 -18.64 -8.76
CA SER A 134 5.63 -18.24 -8.65
C SER A 134 5.93 -17.63 -7.29
N LEU A 135 7.17 -17.82 -6.86
CA LEU A 135 7.69 -17.31 -5.60
C LEU A 135 8.78 -16.28 -5.87
N PHE A 136 8.68 -15.16 -5.18
CA PHE A 136 9.65 -14.08 -5.23
C PHE A 136 10.25 -13.87 -3.85
N ALA A 137 11.55 -13.56 -3.79
CA ALA A 137 12.27 -13.34 -2.55
C ALA A 137 12.84 -11.92 -2.52
N THR A 138 12.65 -11.22 -1.42
CA THR A 138 13.15 -9.85 -1.24
C THR A 138 13.31 -9.52 0.23
N PRO A 139 14.32 -8.73 0.62
CA PRO A 139 14.32 -8.14 1.96
C PRO A 139 13.11 -7.19 2.14
N PRO A 140 12.74 -6.84 3.38
CA PRO A 140 11.69 -5.87 3.71
C PRO A 140 12.13 -4.42 3.38
N VAL A 141 12.30 -4.16 2.10
CA VAL A 141 12.86 -2.93 1.54
C VAL A 141 11.81 -1.82 1.45
N PRO A 142 12.12 -0.56 1.83
CA PRO A 142 11.15 0.52 1.82
C PRO A 142 10.66 0.92 0.42
N ALA A 143 11.38 0.53 -0.64
CA ALA A 143 10.94 0.72 -2.01
C ALA A 143 9.72 -0.14 -2.39
N MET A 144 9.38 -1.16 -1.59
CA MET A 144 8.37 -2.16 -1.96
C MET A 144 6.97 -1.81 -1.48
N GLN A 145 5.99 -2.07 -2.35
CA GLN A 145 4.57 -2.11 -2.04
C GLN A 145 3.97 -3.43 -2.50
N ILE A 146 3.29 -4.15 -1.61
CA ILE A 146 2.68 -5.47 -1.89
C ILE A 146 1.16 -5.34 -1.83
N ARG A 147 0.46 -6.03 -2.72
CA ARG A 147 -0.99 -6.01 -2.82
C ARG A 147 -1.55 -7.43 -2.82
N ASN A 148 -2.60 -7.68 -2.04
CA ASN A 148 -3.22 -9.00 -1.92
C ASN A 148 -4.61 -9.07 -2.58
N GLY A 149 -4.91 -8.30 -3.62
CA GLY A 149 -6.22 -8.30 -4.31
C GLY A 149 -7.46 -7.85 -3.49
N TYR A 150 -7.40 -7.90 -2.15
CA TYR A 150 -8.51 -7.67 -1.22
C TYR A 150 -8.39 -6.35 -0.43
N GLN A 151 -7.97 -5.26 -1.09
CA GLN A 151 -7.83 -3.90 -0.53
C GLN A 151 -6.65 -3.65 0.42
N THR A 152 -5.94 -4.67 0.91
CA THR A 152 -4.73 -4.49 1.74
C THR A 152 -3.49 -4.23 0.88
N ASN A 153 -2.99 -3.00 0.97
CA ASN A 153 -1.72 -2.57 0.41
C ASN A 153 -0.68 -2.49 1.53
N TYR A 154 0.29 -3.39 1.52
CA TYR A 154 1.44 -3.30 2.42
C TYR A 154 2.49 -2.38 1.80
N ALA A 155 2.61 -1.16 2.33
CA ALA A 155 3.65 -0.23 1.92
C ALA A 155 4.83 -0.33 2.89
N LEU A 156 5.95 -0.91 2.44
CA LEU A 156 7.12 -1.17 3.29
C LEU A 156 7.93 0.09 3.60
N ASN A 157 7.63 1.22 2.96
CA ASN A 157 8.12 2.55 3.39
C ASN A 157 7.52 3.02 4.72
N ARG A 158 6.54 2.30 5.29
CA ARG A 158 5.92 2.60 6.58
C ARG A 158 6.13 1.46 7.55
N ALA A 159 6.49 1.80 8.79
CA ALA A 159 6.72 0.82 9.85
C ALA A 159 5.51 -0.09 10.12
N LYS A 160 4.27 0.44 10.03
CA LYS A 160 3.04 -0.36 10.07
C LYS A 160 2.97 -1.38 8.94
N GLY A 161 3.26 -0.97 7.70
CA GLY A 161 3.21 -1.86 6.54
C GLY A 161 4.22 -2.99 6.65
N THR A 162 5.45 -2.68 7.04
CA THR A 162 6.49 -3.69 7.30
C THR A 162 6.07 -4.66 8.39
N ARG A 163 5.59 -4.18 9.54
CA ARG A 163 5.08 -5.05 10.61
C ARG A 163 3.96 -5.97 10.15
N SER A 164 2.97 -5.44 9.46
CA SER A 164 1.85 -6.27 9.00
C SER A 164 2.29 -7.37 8.03
N VAL A 165 3.34 -7.15 7.23
CA VAL A 165 3.94 -8.22 6.42
C VAL A 165 4.73 -9.19 7.28
N CYS A 166 5.52 -8.71 8.23
CA CYS A 166 6.27 -9.57 9.16
C CYS A 166 5.33 -10.49 9.96
N ASP A 167 4.24 -9.95 10.50
CA ASP A 167 3.24 -10.70 11.25
C ASP A 167 2.56 -11.74 10.34
N ALA A 168 2.20 -11.36 9.11
CA ALA A 168 1.55 -12.25 8.15
C ALA A 168 2.46 -13.37 7.62
N THR A 169 3.78 -13.16 7.64
CA THR A 169 4.78 -14.11 7.14
C THR A 169 5.50 -14.86 8.24
N ASP A 170 5.15 -14.64 9.51
CA ASP A 170 5.94 -15.06 10.67
C ASP A 170 7.44 -14.76 10.48
N ASN A 171 7.75 -13.48 10.36
CA ASN A 171 9.11 -12.97 10.10
C ASN A 171 9.78 -13.58 8.86
N GLY A 172 9.01 -13.92 7.83
CA GLY A 172 9.52 -14.49 6.56
C GLY A 172 9.55 -16.03 6.52
N SER A 173 9.11 -16.72 7.58
CA SER A 173 9.01 -18.18 7.59
C SER A 173 7.93 -18.73 6.64
N PHE A 174 6.88 -17.97 6.36
CA PHE A 174 5.82 -18.34 5.42
C PHE A 174 5.73 -17.35 4.25
N PRO A 175 5.42 -17.83 3.04
CA PRO A 175 5.22 -16.95 1.90
C PRO A 175 3.92 -16.15 2.04
N LEU A 176 4.02 -14.84 1.77
CA LEU A 176 2.86 -13.97 1.65
C LEU A 176 2.20 -14.17 0.29
N VAL A 177 0.95 -14.62 0.26
CA VAL A 177 0.16 -14.67 -0.98
C VAL A 177 -0.24 -13.26 -1.38
N ALA A 178 0.00 -12.90 -2.64
CA ALA A 178 -0.24 -11.57 -3.19
C ALA A 178 -0.76 -11.66 -4.64
N SER A 179 -1.49 -10.63 -5.08
CA SER A 179 -1.87 -10.46 -6.49
C SER A 179 -0.77 -9.74 -7.28
N SER A 180 -0.05 -8.84 -6.62
CA SER A 180 1.03 -8.07 -7.21
C SER A 180 1.97 -7.44 -6.16
N PHE A 181 3.16 -7.04 -6.59
CA PHE A 181 4.00 -6.08 -5.87
C PHE A 181 4.65 -5.09 -6.84
N SER A 182 5.09 -3.96 -6.31
CA SER A 182 5.87 -2.96 -7.03
C SER A 182 7.04 -2.45 -6.21
N LEU A 183 8.17 -2.18 -6.87
CA LEU A 183 9.32 -1.47 -6.34
C LEU A 183 9.35 -0.06 -6.94
N SER A 184 9.43 0.98 -6.11
CA SER A 184 9.51 2.38 -6.52
C SER A 184 10.86 2.95 -6.10
N PHE A 185 11.72 3.27 -7.07
CA PHE A 185 13.10 3.70 -6.83
C PHE A 185 13.29 5.22 -6.89
N THR A 186 12.46 5.95 -7.64
CA THR A 186 12.65 7.40 -7.88
C THR A 186 11.35 8.24 -7.86
N GLY A 187 10.22 7.66 -7.42
CA GLY A 187 8.89 8.29 -7.46
C GLY A 187 8.69 9.50 -6.52
N PRO A 188 7.52 10.17 -6.51
CA PRO A 188 7.25 11.36 -5.70
C PRO A 188 7.42 11.19 -4.18
N ALA A 189 7.45 9.94 -3.67
CA ALA A 189 7.82 9.64 -2.30
C ALA A 189 9.33 9.87 -1.99
N SER A 190 10.16 9.98 -3.03
CA SER A 190 11.61 10.25 -2.96
C SER A 190 12.00 11.64 -3.50
N ARG A 191 11.04 12.51 -3.87
CA ARG A 191 11.32 13.91 -4.25
C ARG A 191 11.40 14.86 -3.05
N GLY A 192 11.21 14.35 -1.84
CA GLY A 192 11.46 15.05 -0.57
C GLY A 192 12.66 14.44 0.16
N GLY A 193 13.81 14.37 -0.51
CA GLY A 193 15.00 13.68 0.00
C GLY A 193 14.82 12.17 0.10
N PRO A 194 15.89 11.41 0.43
CA PRO A 194 15.71 10.06 0.90
C PRO A 194 14.76 10.12 2.10
N GLY A 195 13.61 9.44 2.01
CA GLY A 195 12.78 9.26 3.19
C GLY A 195 13.65 8.63 4.27
N SER A 196 13.54 9.08 5.52
CA SER A 196 14.32 8.55 6.65
C SER A 196 14.36 7.02 6.71
N ALA A 197 13.34 6.33 6.20
CA ALA A 197 13.29 4.88 6.07
C ALA A 197 14.28 4.30 5.03
N GLN A 198 14.47 4.96 3.88
CA GLN A 198 15.43 4.55 2.85
C GLN A 198 16.86 4.74 3.33
N GLU A 199 17.17 5.91 3.88
CA GLU A 199 18.50 6.21 4.43
C GLU A 199 18.83 5.27 5.60
N ALA A 200 17.89 5.05 6.52
CA ALA A 200 18.07 4.09 7.62
C ALA A 200 18.24 2.65 7.11
N PHE A 201 17.50 2.27 6.07
CA PHE A 201 17.66 0.95 5.44
C PHE A 201 19.08 0.82 4.86
N CYS A 202 19.52 1.73 3.99
CA CYS A 202 20.83 1.63 3.35
C CYS A 202 22.00 1.78 4.33
N THR A 203 21.84 2.56 5.40
CA THR A 203 22.85 2.72 6.46
C THR A 203 23.02 1.45 7.30
N ALA A 204 22.02 0.57 7.36
CA ALA A 204 22.07 -0.65 8.18
C ALA A 204 23.11 -1.69 7.71
N ARG A 205 23.71 -1.53 6.51
CA ARG A 205 24.82 -2.33 5.93
C ARG A 205 24.65 -3.86 6.02
N LYS A 206 23.41 -4.36 5.97
CA LYS A 206 23.08 -5.79 5.98
C LYS A 206 22.37 -6.26 4.70
N GLN A 207 22.40 -5.44 3.65
CA GLN A 207 21.71 -5.72 2.40
C GLN A 207 22.47 -6.77 1.60
N THR A 208 21.72 -7.57 0.84
CA THR A 208 22.26 -8.55 -0.10
C THR A 208 21.50 -8.48 -1.43
N GLY A 209 22.10 -9.01 -2.48
CA GLY A 209 21.54 -9.00 -3.83
C GLY A 209 21.21 -7.60 -4.33
N TRP A 210 20.10 -7.47 -5.05
CA TRP A 210 19.69 -6.21 -5.67
C TRP A 210 19.53 -5.04 -4.68
N ALA A 211 19.19 -5.33 -3.42
CA ALA A 211 19.00 -4.28 -2.41
C ALA A 211 20.32 -3.61 -2.03
N ALA A 212 21.44 -4.36 -2.08
CA ALA A 212 22.77 -3.78 -1.91
C ALA A 212 23.13 -2.89 -3.11
N GLU A 213 22.94 -3.39 -4.34
CA GLU A 213 23.17 -2.61 -5.56
C GLU A 213 22.35 -1.31 -5.59
N TRP A 214 21.11 -1.37 -5.09
CA TRP A 214 20.24 -0.20 -5.00
C TRP A 214 20.79 0.82 -4.00
N CYS A 215 21.20 0.39 -2.81
CA CYS A 215 21.78 1.28 -1.80
C CYS A 215 23.10 1.91 -2.25
N ASP A 216 23.97 1.14 -2.90
CA ASP A 216 25.21 1.68 -3.49
C ASP A 216 24.90 2.74 -4.55
N ALA A 217 23.87 2.52 -5.37
CA ALA A 217 23.43 3.50 -6.37
C ALA A 217 22.78 4.74 -5.75
N VAL A 218 22.11 4.62 -4.60
CA VAL A 218 21.57 5.76 -3.85
C VAL A 218 22.71 6.62 -3.31
N ASP A 219 23.72 6.01 -2.69
CA ASP A 219 24.87 6.73 -2.12
C ASP A 219 25.72 7.43 -3.18
N ALA A 220 25.76 6.89 -4.40
CA ALA A 220 26.50 7.44 -5.54
C ALA A 220 25.69 8.39 -6.43
N ASP A 221 24.45 8.74 -6.07
CA ASP A 221 23.49 9.47 -6.94
C ASP A 221 23.30 8.81 -8.33
N GLY A 222 23.53 7.50 -8.41
CA GLY A 222 23.61 6.69 -9.63
C GLY A 222 22.31 6.02 -10.06
N LEU A 223 21.15 6.52 -9.65
CA LEU A 223 19.84 5.93 -10.00
C LEU A 223 19.40 6.19 -11.45
N ALA A 224 20.26 6.76 -12.29
CA ALA A 224 19.93 7.05 -13.68
C ALA A 224 19.51 5.79 -14.46
N ASP A 225 20.16 4.64 -14.25
CA ASP A 225 19.83 3.42 -15.02
C ASP A 225 18.76 2.56 -14.33
N TRP A 226 18.25 3.00 -13.18
CA TRP A 226 17.20 2.30 -12.46
C TRP A 226 15.82 2.65 -13.03
N PRO A 227 14.90 1.67 -13.10
CA PRO A 227 13.50 1.98 -13.40
C PRO A 227 12.96 2.87 -12.28
N GLU A 228 12.02 3.75 -12.60
CA GLU A 228 11.36 4.52 -11.54
C GLU A 228 10.40 3.66 -10.73
N MET A 229 9.74 2.75 -11.44
CA MET A 229 8.90 1.72 -10.87
C MET A 229 9.13 0.42 -11.64
N LEU A 230 9.22 -0.69 -10.91
CA LEU A 230 9.12 -2.07 -11.42
C LEU A 230 7.91 -2.72 -10.75
N GLY A 231 7.02 -3.33 -11.51
CA GLY A 231 5.86 -4.07 -11.00
C GLY A 231 5.85 -5.50 -11.48
N ILE A 232 5.45 -6.43 -10.62
CA ILE A 232 5.20 -7.83 -10.95
C ILE A 232 3.82 -8.22 -10.42
N GLY A 233 3.00 -8.90 -11.22
CA GLY A 233 1.66 -9.28 -10.80
C GLY A 233 0.97 -10.27 -11.71
N LEU A 234 -0.22 -10.69 -11.31
CA LEU A 234 -1.12 -11.46 -12.17
C LEU A 234 -1.59 -10.62 -13.36
N SER A 235 -1.72 -11.26 -14.52
CA SER A 235 -2.32 -10.64 -15.70
C SER A 235 -3.78 -10.20 -15.50
N SER A 236 -4.46 -10.72 -14.47
CA SER A 236 -5.81 -10.32 -14.06
C SER A 236 -5.85 -9.16 -13.05
N ASP A 237 -4.71 -8.64 -12.58
CA ASP A 237 -4.68 -7.54 -11.62
C ASP A 237 -4.93 -6.20 -12.34
N ASP A 238 -6.17 -5.72 -12.33
CA ASP A 238 -6.61 -4.52 -13.05
C ASP A 238 -5.92 -3.22 -12.60
N GLU A 239 -5.41 -3.15 -11.38
CA GLU A 239 -4.69 -1.96 -10.92
C GLU A 239 -3.26 -1.95 -11.43
N LEU A 240 -2.55 -3.09 -11.34
CA LEU A 240 -1.22 -3.21 -11.96
C LEU A 240 -1.32 -3.05 -13.48
N ARG A 241 -2.40 -3.57 -14.09
CA ARG A 241 -2.72 -3.28 -15.48
C ARG A 241 -2.84 -1.78 -15.70
N ARG A 242 -3.71 -1.04 -15.01
CA ARG A 242 -3.82 0.42 -15.23
C ARG A 242 -2.50 1.19 -15.13
N VAL A 243 -1.55 0.71 -14.32
CA VAL A 243 -0.22 1.32 -14.19
C VAL A 243 0.71 1.00 -15.38
N PHE A 244 0.68 -0.20 -15.98
CA PHE A 244 1.63 -0.59 -17.05
C PHE A 244 0.99 -1.01 -18.39
N LEU A 245 -0.33 -1.20 -18.40
CA LEU A 245 -1.19 -1.83 -19.41
C LEU A 245 -2.54 -1.08 -19.43
N VAL A 246 -2.64 0.01 -20.18
CA VAL A 246 -3.84 0.87 -20.19
C VAL A 246 -5.10 0.05 -20.54
N ASN A 247 -4.97 -0.91 -21.46
CA ASN A 247 -5.99 -1.88 -21.87
C ASN A 247 -5.43 -3.32 -22.05
N GLY A 248 -4.12 -3.53 -22.08
CA GLY A 248 -3.52 -4.87 -22.23
C GLY A 248 -2.03 -4.79 -22.53
N PRO A 249 -1.37 -5.91 -22.91
CA PRO A 249 0.01 -5.89 -23.41
C PRO A 249 0.14 -4.80 -24.50
N PRO A 250 1.16 -3.94 -24.48
CA PRO A 250 1.28 -2.82 -25.43
C PRO A 250 1.17 -3.25 -26.90
N ARG A 251 1.55 -4.49 -27.20
CA ARG A 251 1.38 -5.12 -28.52
C ARG A 251 -0.07 -5.24 -28.96
N ASN A 252 -0.94 -5.69 -28.06
CA ASN A 252 -2.37 -5.86 -28.36
C ASN A 252 -3.00 -4.48 -28.54
N GLU A 253 -2.65 -3.51 -27.68
CA GLU A 253 -3.14 -2.13 -27.80
C GLU A 253 -2.69 -1.47 -29.11
N LEU A 254 -1.44 -1.65 -29.50
CA LEU A 254 -0.91 -1.16 -30.76
C LEU A 254 -1.64 -1.80 -31.94
N ALA A 255 -1.81 -3.14 -31.94
CA ALA A 255 -2.50 -3.85 -33.02
C ALA A 255 -3.97 -3.42 -33.15
N GLU A 256 -4.71 -3.33 -32.04
CA GLU A 256 -6.09 -2.84 -32.00
C GLU A 256 -6.18 -1.38 -32.45
N GLY A 257 -5.25 -0.53 -32.02
CA GLY A 257 -5.19 0.87 -32.39
C GLY A 257 -4.94 1.08 -33.89
N LEU A 258 -4.01 0.31 -34.47
CA LEU A 258 -3.76 0.32 -35.91
C LEU A 258 -4.96 -0.20 -36.70
N ALA A 259 -5.58 -1.30 -36.27
CA ALA A 259 -6.76 -1.86 -36.92
C ALA A 259 -7.95 -0.88 -36.89
N LYS A 260 -8.16 -0.21 -35.75
CA LYS A 260 -9.20 0.83 -35.59
C LYS A 260 -8.92 2.04 -36.47
N ALA A 261 -7.67 2.51 -36.55
CA ALA A 261 -7.34 3.64 -37.41
C ALA A 261 -7.65 3.30 -38.89
N VAL A 262 -7.29 2.10 -39.33
CA VAL A 262 -7.60 1.62 -40.69
C VAL A 262 -9.11 1.57 -40.94
N SER A 263 -9.92 1.07 -39.99
CA SER A 263 -11.38 1.03 -40.14
C SER A 263 -12.03 2.42 -40.16
N GLU A 264 -11.39 3.42 -39.54
CA GLU A 264 -11.77 4.84 -39.60
C GLU A 264 -11.22 5.58 -40.83
N GLY A 265 -10.60 4.87 -41.79
CA GLY A 265 -10.03 5.45 -43.01
C GLY A 265 -8.73 6.23 -42.80
N ARG A 266 -8.04 6.01 -41.67
CA ARG A 266 -6.79 6.69 -41.30
C ARG A 266 -5.66 5.66 -41.17
N SER A 267 -4.69 5.69 -42.09
CA SER A 267 -3.49 4.86 -41.93
C SER A 267 -2.47 5.55 -41.02
N ILE A 268 -2.02 4.86 -39.98
CA ILE A 268 -0.93 5.32 -39.12
C ILE A 268 0.35 4.64 -39.59
N ALA A 269 1.22 5.42 -40.24
CA ALA A 269 2.53 4.94 -40.66
C ALA A 269 3.56 5.03 -39.51
N PRO A 270 4.48 4.06 -39.39
CA PRO A 270 5.61 4.19 -38.48
C PRO A 270 6.50 5.36 -38.89
N GLN A 271 7.03 6.07 -37.89
CA GLN A 271 8.05 7.09 -38.05
C GLN A 271 9.38 6.53 -37.51
N PRO A 272 10.38 6.26 -38.36
CA PRO A 272 11.66 5.77 -37.91
C PRO A 272 12.37 6.78 -37.00
N VAL A 273 12.80 6.34 -35.82
CA VAL A 273 13.57 7.13 -34.86
C VAL A 273 14.59 6.20 -34.22
N ALA A 274 15.89 6.50 -34.34
CA ALA A 274 17.03 5.75 -33.78
C ALA A 274 16.67 4.44 -33.02
N GLY A 275 16.82 3.29 -33.68
CA GLY A 275 16.57 1.97 -33.09
C GLY A 275 15.09 1.58 -32.90
N PHE A 276 14.15 2.43 -33.30
CA PHE A 276 12.71 2.25 -33.14
C PHE A 276 11.87 2.71 -34.34
N ASP A 277 10.70 2.10 -34.45
CA ASP A 277 9.55 2.63 -35.20
C ASP A 277 8.58 3.27 -34.21
N ARG A 278 8.32 4.57 -34.37
CA ARG A 278 7.38 5.34 -33.54
C ARG A 278 6.01 5.41 -34.22
N TYR A 279 4.97 5.04 -33.47
CA TYR A 279 3.56 5.14 -33.86
C TYR A 279 2.86 6.14 -32.94
N THR A 280 2.39 7.26 -33.50
CA THR A 280 1.62 8.26 -32.75
C THR A 280 0.13 8.02 -32.97
N MET A 281 -0.58 7.66 -31.91
CA MET A 281 -2.01 7.41 -31.98
C MET A 281 -2.84 8.69 -31.95
N PRO A 282 -4.08 8.70 -32.48
CA PRO A 282 -4.99 9.85 -32.45
C PRO A 282 -5.26 10.40 -31.05
N TRP A 283 -5.21 9.53 -30.02
CA TRP A 283 -5.37 9.88 -28.61
C TRP A 283 -4.06 10.27 -27.91
N LYS A 284 -3.02 10.65 -28.69
CA LYS A 284 -1.71 11.14 -28.25
C LYS A 284 -0.83 10.14 -27.49
N THR A 285 -1.22 8.86 -27.42
CA THR A 285 -0.33 7.80 -26.96
C THR A 285 0.70 7.47 -28.03
N GLU A 286 1.96 7.37 -27.66
CA GLU A 286 3.04 6.97 -28.56
C GLU A 286 3.48 5.54 -28.26
N TYR A 287 3.50 4.68 -29.27
CA TYR A 287 4.10 3.35 -29.18
C TYR A 287 5.43 3.35 -29.91
N TRP A 288 6.46 2.83 -29.27
CA TRP A 288 7.80 2.75 -29.83
C TRP A 288 8.19 1.27 -29.88
N VAL A 289 8.40 0.75 -31.08
CA VAL A 289 8.69 -0.66 -31.34
C VAL A 289 10.14 -0.80 -31.79
N SER A 290 10.93 -1.64 -31.13
CA SER A 290 12.34 -1.77 -31.51
C SER A 290 12.48 -2.33 -32.94
N THR A 291 13.40 -1.73 -33.69
CA THR A 291 13.84 -2.23 -35.00
C THR A 291 14.95 -3.27 -34.90
N ASP A 292 15.59 -3.40 -33.73
CA ASP A 292 16.62 -4.40 -33.45
C ASP A 292 15.96 -5.74 -33.09
N PRO A 293 16.06 -6.79 -33.94
CA PRO A 293 15.43 -8.07 -33.70
C PRO A 293 16.04 -8.83 -32.51
N LYS A 294 17.21 -8.40 -32.00
CA LYS A 294 17.83 -9.00 -30.81
C LYS A 294 17.22 -8.44 -29.52
N TRP A 295 16.51 -7.32 -29.57
CA TRP A 295 15.88 -6.74 -28.41
C TRP A 295 14.48 -7.33 -28.20
N LEU A 296 14.48 -8.51 -27.59
CA LEU A 296 13.27 -9.29 -27.30
C LEU A 296 12.97 -9.29 -25.82
N LEU A 297 11.70 -9.17 -25.48
CA LEU A 297 11.21 -9.35 -24.11
C LEU A 297 11.28 -10.84 -23.72
N PRO A 298 11.18 -11.18 -22.42
CA PRO A 298 11.18 -12.58 -21.95
C PRO A 298 10.11 -13.49 -22.58
N ASP A 299 9.07 -12.91 -23.19
CA ASP A 299 8.03 -13.60 -23.94
C ASP A 299 8.36 -13.83 -25.43
N ASN A 300 9.63 -13.61 -25.81
CA ASN A 300 10.18 -13.67 -27.17
C ASN A 300 9.61 -12.69 -28.19
N GLY A 301 8.69 -11.81 -27.82
CA GLY A 301 8.29 -10.80 -28.79
C GLY A 301 9.16 -9.55 -28.73
N ARG A 302 8.96 -8.69 -29.72
CA ARG A 302 9.74 -7.45 -29.85
C ARG A 302 9.56 -6.52 -28.66
N TYR A 303 10.67 -5.89 -28.28
CA TYR A 303 10.66 -4.81 -27.32
C TYR A 303 9.74 -3.67 -27.78
N MET A 304 8.85 -3.25 -26.89
CA MET A 304 7.91 -2.18 -27.14
C MET A 304 7.68 -1.38 -25.87
N MET A 305 7.61 -0.06 -26.02
CA MET A 305 7.25 0.85 -24.95
C MET A 305 6.09 1.75 -25.38
N ASN A 306 5.25 2.08 -24.40
CA ASN A 306 4.20 3.09 -24.51
C ASN A 306 4.69 4.34 -23.78
N CYS A 307 4.69 5.49 -24.47
CA CYS A 307 5.08 6.77 -23.90
C CYS A 307 3.93 7.79 -23.98
N SER A 308 3.82 8.59 -22.91
CA SER A 308 2.93 9.74 -22.80
C SER A 308 3.75 10.95 -22.36
N GLY A 309 4.18 11.77 -23.31
CA GLY A 309 5.18 12.81 -23.07
C GLY A 309 6.55 12.18 -22.80
N ASP A 310 7.18 12.58 -21.69
CA ASP A 310 8.48 12.03 -21.27
C ASP A 310 8.36 10.73 -20.48
N TRP A 311 7.14 10.35 -20.06
CA TRP A 311 6.95 9.15 -19.26
C TRP A 311 6.70 7.93 -20.15
N CYS A 312 7.56 6.93 -20.03
CA CYS A 312 7.52 5.70 -20.81
C CYS A 312 7.33 4.47 -19.91
N ARG A 313 6.62 3.47 -20.45
CA ARG A 313 6.30 2.22 -19.77
C ARG A 313 6.53 1.04 -20.68
N VAL A 314 7.05 -0.03 -20.10
CA VAL A 314 7.33 -1.30 -20.77
C VAL A 314 6.70 -2.39 -19.94
N ALA A 315 6.24 -3.41 -20.64
CA ALA A 315 5.32 -4.35 -20.05
C ALA A 315 5.48 -5.67 -20.84
N PHE A 316 5.75 -6.79 -20.14
CA PHE A 316 5.99 -8.11 -20.73
C PHE A 316 5.49 -9.27 -19.85
N SER A 317 5.14 -10.39 -20.49
CA SER A 317 4.83 -11.64 -19.80
C SER A 317 6.11 -12.28 -19.25
N ILE A 318 6.02 -12.84 -18.05
CA ILE A 318 7.12 -13.58 -17.39
C ILE A 318 6.74 -15.06 -17.13
N GLY A 319 5.71 -15.57 -17.81
CA GLY A 319 5.23 -16.95 -17.72
C GLY A 319 4.19 -17.18 -16.62
N ASN A 320 3.53 -18.35 -16.63
CA ASN A 320 2.56 -18.78 -15.60
C ASN A 320 1.39 -17.80 -15.33
N GLY A 321 0.97 -17.03 -16.34
CA GLY A 321 -0.08 -16.02 -16.19
C GLY A 321 0.37 -14.74 -15.46
N LEU A 322 1.68 -14.59 -15.24
CA LEU A 322 2.30 -13.44 -14.60
C LEU A 322 2.85 -12.45 -15.61
N PHE A 323 2.93 -11.22 -15.14
CA PHE A 323 3.35 -10.08 -15.89
C PHE A 323 4.37 -9.25 -15.09
N ALA A 324 5.34 -8.68 -15.79
CA ALA A 324 6.22 -7.66 -15.25
C ALA A 324 6.20 -6.41 -16.12
N GLY A 325 6.33 -5.25 -15.49
CA GLY A 325 6.42 -3.98 -16.19
C GLY A 325 7.30 -3.01 -15.44
N TYR A 326 7.86 -2.04 -16.17
CA TYR A 326 8.65 -0.98 -15.56
C TYR A 326 8.38 0.35 -16.26
N SER A 327 8.69 1.45 -15.57
CA SER A 327 8.54 2.80 -16.10
C SER A 327 9.80 3.65 -15.93
N PHE A 328 9.96 4.63 -16.81
CA PHE A 328 11.04 5.61 -16.75
C PHE A 328 10.64 6.94 -17.38
N HIS A 329 11.27 8.04 -16.98
CA HIS A 329 11.19 9.30 -17.71
C HIS A 329 12.38 9.46 -18.65
N SER A 330 12.10 9.88 -19.89
CA SER A 330 13.09 10.33 -20.85
C SER A 330 12.47 11.24 -21.90
N PRO A 331 13.12 12.38 -22.22
CA PRO A 331 12.77 13.12 -23.41
C PRO A 331 12.97 12.24 -24.66
N VAL A 332 12.38 12.66 -25.78
CA VAL A 332 12.51 11.95 -27.07
C VAL A 332 13.98 11.79 -27.46
N GLU A 333 14.78 12.84 -27.29
CA GLU A 333 16.23 12.78 -27.46
C GLU A 333 16.86 11.94 -26.34
N GLY A 334 17.59 10.88 -26.69
CA GLY A 334 18.21 9.97 -25.71
C GLY A 334 17.28 8.87 -25.16
N ARG A 335 16.00 8.84 -25.57
CA ARG A 335 15.03 7.82 -25.14
C ARG A 335 15.51 6.40 -25.39
N GLU A 336 16.11 6.11 -26.53
CA GLU A 336 16.65 4.78 -26.85
C GLU A 336 17.72 4.37 -25.85
N ALA A 337 18.74 5.22 -25.64
CA ALA A 337 19.85 4.92 -24.75
C ALA A 337 19.36 4.66 -23.32
N LYS A 338 18.47 5.54 -22.83
CA LYS A 338 17.83 5.39 -21.51
C LYS A 338 17.03 4.09 -21.41
N SER A 339 16.21 3.81 -22.42
CA SER A 339 15.37 2.62 -22.51
C SER A 339 16.20 1.34 -22.45
N ARG A 340 17.35 1.29 -23.14
CA ARG A 340 18.30 0.16 -23.09
C ARG A 340 18.94 -0.02 -21.71
N ALA A 341 19.39 1.06 -21.08
CA ALA A 341 19.99 1.00 -19.75
C ALA A 341 18.99 0.50 -18.70
N VAL A 342 17.79 1.09 -18.67
CA VAL A 342 16.71 0.70 -17.75
C VAL A 342 16.22 -0.72 -18.03
N TYR A 343 16.14 -1.13 -19.30
CA TYR A 343 15.76 -2.49 -19.68
C TYR A 343 16.68 -3.54 -19.06
N SER A 344 18.00 -3.37 -19.20
CA SER A 344 18.99 -4.29 -18.65
C SER A 344 18.85 -4.42 -17.13
N LYS A 345 18.73 -3.28 -16.42
CA LYS A 345 18.57 -3.28 -14.97
C LYS A 345 17.23 -3.89 -14.54
N ALA A 346 16.13 -3.59 -15.24
CA ALA A 346 14.81 -4.13 -14.93
C ALA A 346 14.76 -5.66 -15.09
N LEU A 347 15.36 -6.22 -16.15
CA LEU A 347 15.43 -7.67 -16.32
C LEU A 347 16.27 -8.34 -15.25
N SER A 348 17.46 -7.80 -14.95
CA SER A 348 18.30 -8.31 -13.86
C SER A 348 17.55 -8.31 -12.53
N LEU A 349 16.79 -7.25 -12.22
CA LEU A 349 15.96 -7.19 -11.02
C LEU A 349 14.87 -8.28 -10.99
N VAL A 350 14.16 -8.49 -12.10
CA VAL A 350 13.14 -9.55 -12.18
C VAL A 350 13.76 -10.92 -11.92
N ASP A 351 14.94 -11.19 -12.47
CA ASP A 351 15.63 -12.46 -12.27
C ASP A 351 16.16 -12.62 -10.85
N GLN A 352 16.73 -11.56 -10.25
CA GLN A 352 17.18 -11.57 -8.85
C GLN A 352 16.03 -11.72 -7.85
N LEU A 353 14.83 -11.21 -8.19
CA LEU A 353 13.63 -11.32 -7.35
C LEU A 353 13.02 -12.70 -7.41
N ARG A 354 13.19 -13.46 -8.51
CA ARG A 354 12.69 -14.84 -8.58
C ARG A 354 13.50 -15.69 -7.60
N ALA A 355 12.81 -16.30 -6.65
CA ALA A 355 13.44 -17.26 -5.78
C ALA A 355 13.88 -18.47 -6.62
N SER A 356 15.15 -18.87 -6.51
CA SER A 356 15.57 -20.18 -7.00
C SER A 356 14.76 -21.25 -6.25
N PRO A 357 14.16 -22.23 -6.96
CA PRO A 357 13.33 -23.26 -6.37
C PRO A 357 14.07 -24.14 -5.36
#